data_AF-A0A962R9T5-F1
#
_entry.id   AF-A0A962R9T5-F1
#
_cell.length_a   1.000
_cell.length_b   1.000
_cell.length_c   1.000
_cell.angle_alpha   90.00
_cell.angle_beta   90.00
_cell.angle_gamma   90.00
#
_symmetry.space_group_name_H-M   'P 1'
#
loop_
_entity.id
_entity.type
_entity.pdbx_description
1 polymer ?
#
loop_
_entity_poly.entity_id
_entity_poly.type
_entity_poly.pdbx_seq_one_letter_code
_entity_poly.pdbx_strand_id
1 'polypeptide(L)' 'MSIEWSDLWAALALLLVLEGLMPFLSPARMRETLRKVIELDDRALRTIGVISIIAGLLLLHWVR' A
#
# COMPACT_ATOMS: atom_id res chain seq x y z
N MET A 1 -21.60 0.93 -12.59
CA MET A 1 -20.18 0.76 -12.21
C MET A 1 -19.89 -0.73 -12.19
N SER A 2 -19.47 -1.31 -13.32
CA SER A 2 -19.02 -2.71 -13.36
C SER A 2 -17.51 -2.72 -13.13
N ILE A 3 -17.08 -3.45 -12.11
CA ILE A 3 -15.66 -3.79 -11.95
C ILE A 3 -15.47 -5.05 -12.79
N GLU A 4 -14.66 -4.94 -13.85
CA GLU A 4 -14.32 -6.10 -14.65
C GLU A 4 -13.22 -6.90 -13.94
N TRP A 5 -13.21 -8.23 -14.10
CA TRP A 5 -12.18 -9.08 -13.48
C TRP A 5 -10.75 -8.69 -13.90
N SER A 6 -10.58 -8.12 -15.09
CA SER A 6 -9.31 -7.57 -15.58
C SER A 6 -8.79 -6.42 -14.72
N ASP A 7 -9.68 -5.57 -14.18
CA ASP A 7 -9.29 -4.44 -13.33
C ASP A 7 -8.67 -4.91 -12.02
N LEU A 8 -9.19 -6.01 -11.46
CA LEU A 8 -8.66 -6.60 -10.24
C LEU A 8 -7.25 -7.17 -10.47
N TRP A 9 -7.06 -7.89 -11.58
CA TRP A 9 -5.74 -8.42 -11.96
C TRP A 9 -4.73 -7.32 -12.25
N ALA A 10 -5.14 -6.24 -12.91
CA ALA A 10 -4.30 -5.09 -13.15
C ALA A 10 -3.90 -4.39 -11.84
N ALA A 11 -4.84 -4.17 -10.92
CA ALA A 11 -4.56 -3.59 -9.61
C ALA A 11 -3.58 -4.46 -8.81
N LEU A 12 -3.76 -5.79 -8.82
CA LEU A 12 -2.85 -6.72 -8.15
C LEU A 12 -1.45 -6.72 -8.78
N ALA A 13 -1.35 -6.68 -10.12
CA ALA A 13 -0.08 -6.60 -10.81
C ALA A 13 0.69 -5.32 -10.44
N LEU A 14 -0.01 -4.17 -10.40
CA LEU A 14 0.58 -2.90 -9.97
C LEU A 14 1.03 -2.92 -8.50
N LEU A 15 0.24 -3.52 -7.61
CA LEU A 15 0.62 -3.70 -6.21
C LEU A 15 1.95 -4.46 -6.09
N LEU A 16 2.08 -5.60 -6.79
CA LEU A 16 3.30 -6.41 -6.77
C LEU A 16 4.51 -5.67 -7.35
N VAL A 17 4.33 -4.91 -8.44
CA VAL A 17 5.39 -4.09 -9.02
C VAL A 17 5.87 -3.03 -8.02
N LEU A 18 4.93 -2.31 -7.38
CA LEU A 18 5.26 -1.27 -6.41
C LEU A 18 5.90 -1.84 -5.13
N GLU A 19 5.38 -2.96 -4.64
CA GLU A 19 5.93 -3.66 -3.46
C GLU A 19 7.33 -4.20 -3.73
N GLY A 20 7.60 -4.69 -4.94
CA GLY A 20 8.93 -5.15 -5.36
C GLY A 20 9.91 -4.03 -5.70
N LEU A 21 9.44 -2.84 -6.05
CA LEU A 21 10.29 -1.73 -6.49
C LEU A 21 11.22 -1.22 -5.39
N MET A 22 10.69 -0.96 -4.19
CA MET A 22 11.49 -0.51 -3.04
C MET A 22 12.61 -1.49 -2.63
N PRO A 23 12.32 -2.79 -2.40
CA PRO A 23 13.37 -3.75 -2.03
C PRO A 23 14.38 -3.99 -3.16
N PHE A 24 13.98 -3.85 -4.43
CA PHE A 24 14.90 -3.94 -5.57
C PHE A 24 15.83 -2.74 -5.67
N LEU A 25 15.30 -1.51 -5.56
CA LEU A 25 16.08 -0.28 -5.67
C LEU A 25 16.98 -0.02 -4.45
N SER A 26 16.48 -0.28 -3.25
CA SER A 26 17.23 -0.02 -2.02
C SER A 26 16.81 -0.96 -0.87
N PRO A 27 17.38 -2.17 -0.81
CA PRO A 27 17.07 -3.12 0.25
C PRO A 27 17.45 -2.60 1.65
N ALA A 28 18.47 -1.74 1.75
CA ALA A 28 18.86 -1.11 3.00
C ALA A 28 17.78 -0.16 3.54
N ARG A 29 17.22 0.72 2.69
CA ARG A 29 16.12 1.61 3.09
C ARG A 29 14.87 0.84 3.48
N MET A 30 14.53 -0.21 2.73
CA MET A 30 13.40 -1.08 3.06
C MET A 30 13.54 -1.69 4.47
N ARG A 31 14.73 -2.23 4.80
CA ARG A 31 15.02 -2.77 6.14
C ARG A 31 14.91 -1.71 7.25
N GLU A 32 15.39 -0.49 6.99
CA GLU A 32 15.30 0.60 7.95
C GLU A 32 13.84 1.03 8.20
N THR A 33 13.03 1.17 7.14
CA THR A 33 11.60 1.45 7.25
C THR A 33 10.88 0.37 8.05
N LEU A 34 11.15 -0.90 7.77
CA LEU A 34 10.53 -2.00 8.51
C LEU A 34 10.90 -1.98 10.00
N ARG A 35 12.15 -1.68 10.36
CA ARG A 35 12.54 -1.52 11.76
C ARG A 35 11.75 -0.40 12.45
N LYS A 36 11.63 0.76 11.80
CA LYS A 36 10.83 1.88 12.32
C LYS A 36 9.37 1.49 12.50
N VAL A 37 8.80 0.72 11.57
CA VAL A 37 7.41 0.24 11.66
C VAL A 37 7.21 -0.72 12.83
N ILE A 38 8.19 -1.60 13.10
CA ILE A 38 8.14 -2.54 14.25
C ILE A 38 8.24 -1.79 15.59
N GLU A 39 8.90 -0.63 15.62
CA GLU A 39 8.99 0.22 16.82
C GLU A 39 7.72 1.02 17.11
N LEU A 40 6.77 1.10 16.16
CA LEU A 40 5.48 1.77 16.38
C LEU A 40 4.59 0.93 17.30
N ASP A 41 3.81 1.61 18.14
CA ASP A 41 2.77 0.97 18.95
C ASP A 41 1.55 0.61 18.08
N ASP A 42 0.79 -0.40 18.52
CA ASP A 42 -0.38 -0.93 17.80
C ASP A 42 -1.40 0.16 17.44
N ARG A 43 -1.53 1.20 18.28
CA ARG A 43 -2.48 2.30 18.05
C ARG A 43 -2.02 3.19 16.90
N ALA A 44 -0.74 3.54 16.83
CA ALA A 44 -0.18 4.29 15.72
C ALA A 44 -0.30 3.49 14.41
N LEU A 45 0.06 2.20 14.42
CA LEU A 45 0.00 1.34 13.24
C LEU A 45 -1.45 1.23 12.72
N ARG A 46 -2.42 1.05 13.61
CA ARG A 46 -3.85 1.02 13.25
C ARG A 46 -4.34 2.35 12.70
N THR A 47 -3.89 3.48 13.25
CA THR A 47 -4.28 4.81 12.78
C THR A 47 -3.75 5.07 11.37
N ILE A 48 -2.49 4.75 11.11
CA ILE A 48 -1.89 4.83 9.76
C ILE A 48 -2.67 3.95 8.78
N GLY A 49 -3.02 2.72 9.19
CA GLY A 49 -3.83 1.80 8.39
C GLY A 49 -5.20 2.37 8.02
N VAL A 50 -5.93 2.93 9.00
CA VAL A 50 -7.25 3.55 8.75
C VAL A 50 -7.13 4.74 7.81
N ILE A 51 -6.14 5.62 8.01
CA ILE A 51 -5.91 6.77 7.13
C ILE A 51 -5.62 6.30 5.70
N SER A 52 -4.79 5.28 5.53
CA SER A 52 -4.46 4.71 4.22
C SER A 52 -5.69 4.12 3.52
N ILE A 53 -6.53 3.39 4.24
CA ILE A 53 -7.79 2.83 3.70
C ILE A 53 -8.73 3.94 3.25
N ILE A 54 -8.94 4.98 4.08
CA ILE A 54 -9.82 6.09 3.73
C ILE A 54 -9.29 6.84 2.51
N ALA A 55 -7.99 7.14 2.47
CA ALA A 55 -7.36 7.78 1.32
C ALA A 55 -7.52 6.94 0.04
N GLY A 56 -7.33 5.63 0.13
CA GLY A 56 -7.53 4.69 -0.98
C GLY A 56 -8.98 4.67 -1.48
N LEU A 57 -9.96 4.67 -0.57
CA LEU A 57 -11.39 4.73 -0.92
C LEU A 57 -11.75 6.04 -1.60
N LEU A 58 -11.26 7.18 -1.10
CA LEU A 58 -11.47 8.49 -1.70
C LEU A 58 -10.86 8.58 -3.10
N LEU A 59 -9.63 8.07 -3.26
CA LEU A 59 -8.95 8.04 -4.56
C LEU A 59 -9.68 7.13 -5.54
N LEU A 60 -10.11 5.93 -5.10
CA LEU A 60 -10.90 5.02 -5.92
C LEU A 60 -12.20 5.67 -6.39
N HIS A 61 -12.91 6.37 -5.49
CA HIS A 61 -14.15 7.08 -5.81
C HIS A 61 -13.94 8.28 -6.74
N TRP A 62 -12.76 8.91 -6.71
CA TRP A 62 -12.47 10.02 -7.62
C TRP A 62 -12.10 9.50 -9.03
N VAL A 63 -11.34 8.40 -9.11
CA VAL A 63 -10.91 7.83 -10.39
C VAL A 63 -12.02 7.03 -11.08
N ARG A 64 -12.97 6.48 -10.32
CA ARG A 64 -14.08 5.63 -10.81
C ARG A 64 -15.40 5.98 -10.16
#